data_AF-A0A177EQ81-F1
#
_entry.id   AF-A0A177EQ81-F1
#
_cell.length_a   1.000
_cell.length_b   1.000
_cell.length_c   1.000
_cell.angle_alpha   90.00
_cell.angle_beta   90.00
_cell.angle_gamma   90.00
#
_symmetry.space_group_name_H-M   'P 1'
#
loop_
_entity.id
_entity.type
_entity.pdbx_description
1 polymer ?
#
loop_
_entity_poly.entity_id
_entity_poly.type
_entity_poly.pdbx_seq_one_letter_code
_entity_poly.pdbx_strand_id
1 'polypeptide(L)'
;MNKETVLVFALGMIFYHGICSSTKEKGKKVASILALVLFFHKAVFNMHIREFLHKIGNSKSASLSGVILFVCILAVMESIIMYAVQGFFPGAMIYIIERMGGCVVLISLLFIFSSLWILSKNDITECIFIDQGVYAYIRHPYYLGLFLLYIGICFMLGSVCSAIIAIFILKDRVIEYILEEESLLVEKHKSYIKYRERVYSGIPTRILSKIKSTDSFVSTFTLIK
;
A
#
# COMPACT_ATOMS: atom_id res chain seq x y z
N MET A 1 -7.25 -15.58 7.99
CA MET A 1 -5.87 -15.26 8.39
C MET A 1 -5.49 -16.08 9.61
N ASN A 2 -4.49 -16.98 9.51
CA ASN A 2 -4.03 -17.75 10.66
C ASN A 2 -3.41 -16.81 11.70
N LYS A 3 -3.78 -16.98 12.97
CA LYS A 3 -3.25 -16.19 14.09
C LYS A 3 -1.71 -16.19 14.11
N GLU A 4 -1.11 -17.29 13.67
CA GLU A 4 0.33 -17.48 13.55
C GLU A 4 0.96 -16.50 12.55
N THR A 5 0.38 -16.28 11.37
CA THR A 5 0.94 -15.35 10.37
C THR A 5 0.96 -13.91 10.89
N VAL A 6 -0.10 -13.50 11.58
CA VAL A 6 -0.18 -12.17 12.23
C VAL A 6 0.87 -12.04 13.31
N LEU A 7 1.02 -13.08 14.13
CA LEU A 7 1.97 -13.09 15.23
C LEU A 7 3.42 -13.02 14.72
N VAL A 8 3.79 -13.85 13.75
CA VAL A 8 5.14 -13.84 13.17
C VAL A 8 5.41 -12.50 12.49
N PHE A 9 4.41 -11.89 11.83
CA PHE A 9 4.55 -10.55 11.28
C PHE A 9 4.73 -9.48 12.35
N ALA A 10 3.92 -9.49 13.41
CA ALA A 10 4.05 -8.55 14.52
C ALA A 10 5.42 -8.67 15.21
N LEU A 11 5.92 -9.90 15.40
CA LEU A 11 7.26 -10.15 15.93
C LEU A 11 8.36 -9.63 14.99
N GLY A 12 8.20 -9.82 13.67
CA GLY A 12 9.09 -9.26 12.66
C GLY A 12 9.14 -7.72 12.70
N MET A 13 7.99 -7.06 12.90
CA MET A 13 7.90 -5.61 13.08
C MET A 13 8.63 -5.11 14.33
N ILE A 14 8.44 -5.79 15.46
CA ILE A 14 9.08 -5.44 16.74
C ILE A 14 10.60 -5.61 16.63
N PHE A 15 11.04 -6.73 16.05
CA PHE A 15 12.46 -7.00 15.81
C PHE A 15 13.09 -5.93 14.90
N TYR A 16 12.40 -5.60 13.80
CA TYR A 16 12.80 -4.55 12.89
C TYR A 16 12.90 -3.17 13.56
N HIS A 17 11.87 -2.77 14.32
CA HIS A 17 11.89 -1.50 15.06
C HIS A 17 13.03 -1.46 16.08
N GLY A 18 13.32 -2.60 16.74
CA GLY A 18 14.47 -2.76 17.61
C GLY A 18 15.81 -2.52 16.91
N ILE A 19 16.01 -3.07 15.71
CA ILE A 19 17.23 -2.87 14.91
C ILE A 19 17.35 -1.41 14.44
N CYS A 20 16.28 -0.83 13.90
CA CYS A 20 16.30 0.57 13.47
C CYS A 20 16.55 1.53 14.64
N SER A 21 16.10 1.18 15.84
CA SER A 21 16.31 1.99 17.05
C SER A 21 17.66 1.79 17.73
N SER A 22 18.29 0.63 17.57
CA SER A 22 19.54 0.27 18.25
C SER A 22 20.78 0.60 17.41
N THR A 23 20.66 0.60 16.08
CA THR A 23 21.82 0.75 15.19
C THR A 23 22.03 2.20 14.76
N LYS A 24 23.24 2.72 14.98
CA LYS A 24 23.70 4.00 14.40
C LYS A 24 24.23 3.82 12.97
N GLU A 25 24.53 2.59 12.57
CA GLU A 25 25.06 2.26 11.24
C GLU A 25 23.95 2.24 10.18
N LYS A 26 24.10 3.11 9.17
CA LYS A 26 23.14 3.26 8.07
C LYS A 26 22.86 1.95 7.32
N GLY A 27 23.88 1.12 7.11
CA GLY A 27 23.75 -0.16 6.40
C GLY A 27 22.85 -1.16 7.11
N LYS A 28 22.89 -1.22 8.45
CA LYS A 28 22.02 -2.09 9.26
C LYS A 28 20.56 -1.66 9.19
N LYS A 29 20.29 -0.36 9.12
CA LYS A 29 18.94 0.19 8.91
C LYS A 29 18.37 -0.25 7.57
N VAL A 30 19.10 -0.05 6.47
CA VAL A 30 18.68 -0.46 5.13
C VAL A 30 18.43 -1.97 5.05
N ALA A 31 19.35 -2.79 5.57
CA ALA A 31 19.19 -4.24 5.57
C ALA A 31 17.94 -4.69 6.34
N SER A 32 17.65 -4.04 7.47
CA SER A 32 16.47 -4.35 8.27
C SER A 32 15.15 -4.00 7.57
N ILE A 33 15.13 -2.94 6.75
CA ILE A 33 13.97 -2.55 5.94
C ILE A 33 13.77 -3.48 4.76
N LEU A 34 14.86 -3.83 4.07
CA LEU A 34 14.79 -4.79 2.99
C LEU A 34 14.24 -6.13 3.51
N ALA A 35 14.71 -6.57 4.68
CA ALA A 35 14.18 -7.75 5.37
C ALA A 35 12.70 -7.58 5.71
N LEU A 36 12.27 -6.40 6.17
CA LEU A 36 10.87 -6.12 6.47
C LEU A 36 9.97 -6.20 5.24
N VAL A 37 10.39 -5.56 4.16
CA VAL A 37 9.65 -5.52 2.89
C VAL A 37 9.54 -6.92 2.29
N LEU A 38 10.64 -7.67 2.30
CA LEU A 38 10.64 -9.09 1.86
C LEU A 38 9.75 -9.94 2.76
N PHE A 39 9.77 -9.72 4.08
CA PHE A 39 8.92 -10.42 5.02
C PHE A 39 7.44 -10.08 4.82
N PHE A 40 7.09 -8.81 4.63
CA PHE A 40 5.73 -8.35 4.31
C PHE A 40 5.26 -8.95 2.98
N HIS A 41 6.07 -8.87 1.93
CA HIS A 41 5.77 -9.48 0.64
C HIS A 41 5.53 -10.99 0.81
N LYS A 42 6.41 -11.70 1.52
CA LYS A 42 6.24 -13.13 1.79
C LYS A 42 4.97 -13.41 2.61
N ALA A 43 4.66 -12.62 3.63
CA ALA A 43 3.47 -12.77 4.46
C ALA A 43 2.18 -12.55 3.66
N VAL A 44 2.11 -11.50 2.83
CA VAL A 44 0.94 -11.20 1.99
C VAL A 44 0.81 -12.21 0.84
N PHE A 45 1.92 -12.54 0.17
CA PHE A 45 1.93 -13.47 -0.96
C PHE A 45 1.55 -14.89 -0.55
N ASN A 46 2.02 -15.34 0.62
CA ASN A 46 1.71 -16.66 1.16
C ASN A 46 0.26 -16.75 1.68
N MET A 47 -0.43 -15.62 1.88
CA MET A 47 -1.75 -15.60 2.52
C MET A 47 -2.93 -15.65 1.54
N HIS A 48 -2.87 -15.00 0.37
CA HIS A 48 -4.06 -14.87 -0.50
C HIS A 48 -3.80 -14.81 -2.00
N ILE A 49 -2.64 -14.31 -2.44
CA ILE A 49 -2.35 -14.19 -3.87
C ILE A 49 -2.18 -15.56 -4.52
N ARG A 50 -1.72 -16.60 -3.82
CA ARG A 50 -1.66 -17.97 -4.38
C ARG A 50 -3.03 -18.53 -4.74
N GLU A 51 -4.02 -18.42 -3.86
CA GLU A 51 -5.38 -18.93 -4.11
C GLU A 51 -6.15 -18.04 -5.09
N PHE A 52 -5.97 -16.73 -5.02
CA PHE A 52 -6.54 -15.76 -5.96
C PHE A 52 -5.93 -15.90 -7.37
N LEU A 53 -4.60 -16.02 -7.51
CA LEU A 53 -3.93 -16.28 -8.79
C LEU A 53 -4.21 -17.67 -9.33
N HIS A 54 -4.38 -18.68 -8.47
CA HIS A 54 -4.80 -20.00 -8.89
C HIS A 54 -6.26 -20.00 -9.39
N LYS A 55 -7.14 -19.17 -8.80
CA LYS A 55 -8.52 -18.95 -9.29
C LYS A 55 -8.60 -18.10 -10.56
N ILE A 56 -7.64 -17.18 -10.77
CA ILE A 56 -7.51 -16.34 -11.98
C ILE A 56 -6.66 -17.02 -13.08
N GLY A 57 -6.10 -18.19 -12.77
CA GLY A 57 -5.13 -18.93 -13.58
C GLY A 57 -5.68 -19.56 -14.86
N ASN A 58 -6.26 -18.74 -15.74
CA ASN A 58 -6.09 -18.89 -17.19
C ASN A 58 -5.54 -17.60 -17.85
N SER A 59 -5.20 -16.57 -17.07
CA SER A 59 -4.42 -15.44 -17.56
C SER A 59 -3.02 -15.48 -16.94
N LYS A 60 -2.00 -15.41 -17.81
CA LYS A 60 -0.57 -15.44 -17.51
C LYS A 60 -0.28 -14.83 -16.14
N SER A 61 0.18 -15.68 -15.22
CA SER A 61 0.93 -15.35 -14.00
C SER A 61 1.50 -13.94 -14.10
N ALA A 62 0.76 -12.96 -13.56
CA ALA A 62 1.16 -11.56 -13.57
C ALA A 62 2.54 -11.54 -12.93
N SER A 63 3.55 -11.25 -13.76
CA SER A 63 4.97 -11.46 -13.53
C SER A 63 5.37 -11.23 -12.07
N LEU A 64 5.42 -12.32 -11.28
CA LEU A 64 5.87 -12.33 -9.89
C LEU A 64 7.27 -11.72 -9.78
N SER A 65 8.08 -11.87 -10.82
CA SER A 65 9.38 -11.24 -10.96
C SER A 65 9.31 -9.72 -11.13
N GLY A 66 8.28 -9.18 -11.78
CA GLY A 66 8.10 -7.74 -12.01
C GLY A 66 7.82 -6.96 -10.73
N VAL A 67 6.93 -7.46 -9.86
CA VAL A 67 6.63 -6.80 -8.58
C VAL A 67 7.83 -6.84 -7.64
N ILE A 68 8.50 -7.98 -7.54
CA ILE A 68 9.71 -8.13 -6.73
C ILE A 68 10.81 -7.20 -7.26
N LEU A 69 11.01 -7.16 -8.58
CA LEU A 69 11.98 -6.26 -9.22
C LEU A 69 11.67 -4.79 -8.94
N PHE A 70 10.41 -4.38 -9.05
CA PHE A 70 9.98 -3.01 -8.75
C PHE A 70 10.27 -2.63 -7.31
N VAL A 71 9.94 -3.50 -6.35
CA VAL A 71 10.21 -3.31 -4.92
C VAL A 71 11.71 -3.21 -4.64
N CYS A 72 12.52 -4.07 -5.26
CA CYS A 72 13.98 -4.03 -5.15
C CYS A 72 14.56 -2.71 -5.72
N ILE A 73 14.07 -2.26 -6.87
CA ILE A 73 14.48 -0.98 -7.48
C ILE A 73 14.15 0.19 -6.53
N LEU A 74 12.94 0.22 -5.97
CA LEU A 74 12.57 1.25 -5.00
C LEU A 74 13.48 1.24 -3.76
N ALA A 75 13.80 0.06 -3.22
CA ALA A 75 14.69 -0.07 -2.06
C ALA A 75 16.12 0.42 -2.36
N VAL A 76 16.65 0.14 -3.56
CA VAL A 76 17.96 0.63 -3.98
C VAL A 76 17.94 2.14 -4.16
N MET A 77 16.93 2.68 -4.86
CA MET A 77 16.78 4.12 -5.05
C MET A 77 16.67 4.85 -3.70
N GLU A 78 15.88 4.32 -2.78
CA GLU A 78 15.74 4.86 -1.43
C GLU A 78 17.06 4.86 -0.65
N SER A 79 17.81 3.76 -0.73
CA SER A 79 19.12 3.66 -0.10
C SER A 79 20.08 4.75 -0.60
N ILE A 80 20.09 5.01 -1.91
CA ILE A 80 20.90 6.07 -2.52
C ILE A 80 20.46 7.45 -1.98
N ILE A 81 19.16 7.74 -1.96
CA ILE A 81 18.62 9.01 -1.46
C ILE A 81 18.97 9.21 0.01
N MET A 82 18.84 8.17 0.85
CA MET A 82 19.21 8.25 2.27
C MET A 82 20.69 8.61 2.44
N TYR A 83 21.59 7.94 1.72
CA TYR A 83 23.02 8.23 1.80
C TYR A 83 23.35 9.65 1.34
N ALA A 84 22.67 10.15 0.31
CA ALA A 84 22.88 11.50 -0.22
C ALA A 84 22.31 12.61 0.68
N VAL A 85 21.09 12.44 1.20
CA VAL A 85 20.31 13.54 1.82
C VAL A 85 20.50 13.61 3.33
N GLN A 86 20.75 12.49 4.00
CA GLN A 86 20.76 12.44 5.48
C GLN A 86 21.91 13.24 6.10
N GLY A 87 22.99 13.55 5.36
CA GLY A 87 24.08 14.41 5.83
C GLY A 87 23.72 15.89 5.94
N PHE A 88 22.62 16.32 5.31
CA PHE A 88 22.19 17.73 5.28
C PHE A 88 21.32 18.12 6.48
N PHE A 89 20.75 17.15 7.20
CA PHE A 89 19.82 17.40 8.29
C PHE A 89 20.44 17.14 9.67
N PRO A 90 20.07 17.91 10.72
CA PRO A 90 20.51 17.63 12.08
C PRO A 90 20.04 16.24 12.55
N GLY A 91 20.90 15.51 13.26
CA GLY A 91 20.59 14.15 13.75
C GLY A 91 19.34 14.06 14.62
N ALA A 92 19.05 15.10 15.41
CA ALA A 92 17.82 15.17 16.23
C ALA A 92 16.54 15.24 15.38
N MET A 93 16.58 15.95 14.26
CA MET A 93 15.45 16.05 13.34
C MET A 93 15.19 14.71 12.66
N ILE A 94 16.25 14.05 12.19
CA ILE A 94 16.18 12.70 11.61
C ILE A 94 15.58 11.72 12.61
N TYR A 95 16.04 11.74 13.86
CA TYR A 95 15.52 10.87 14.92
C TYR A 95 14.00 11.02 15.12
N ILE A 96 13.48 12.25 15.15
CA ILE A 96 12.04 12.51 15.28
C ILE A 96 11.28 11.96 14.07
N ILE A 97 11.78 12.21 12.86
CA ILE A 97 11.18 11.71 11.61
C ILE A 97 11.13 10.17 11.61
N GLU A 98 12.21 9.50 12.06
CA GLU A 98 12.26 8.04 12.17
C GLU A 98 11.19 7.49 13.12
N ARG A 99 10.98 8.16 14.26
CA ARG A 99 9.92 7.77 15.22
C ARG A 99 8.52 7.98 14.64
N MET A 100 8.28 9.11 13.98
CA MET A 100 7.02 9.37 13.29
C MET A 100 6.75 8.33 12.21
N GLY A 101 7.77 7.93 11.45
CA GLY A 101 7.67 6.85 10.48
C GLY A 101 7.22 5.53 11.10
N GLY A 102 7.78 5.17 12.26
CA GLY A 102 7.35 3.99 13.02
C GLY A 102 5.86 4.04 13.38
N CYS A 103 5.35 5.17 13.85
CA CYS A 103 3.93 5.34 14.13
C CYS A 103 3.06 5.21 12.87
N VAL A 104 3.48 5.80 11.75
CA VAL A 104 2.77 5.71 10.47
C VAL A 104 2.70 4.26 9.99
N VAL A 105 3.80 3.50 10.12
CA VAL A 105 3.84 2.07 9.78
C VAL A 105 2.88 1.25 10.67
N LEU A 106 2.78 1.56 11.96
CA LEU A 106 1.81 0.87 12.82
C LEU A 106 0.37 1.13 12.37
N ILE A 107 0.03 2.38 12.07
CA ILE A 107 -1.30 2.76 11.57
C ILE A 107 -1.58 2.07 10.22
N SER A 108 -0.60 2.05 9.31
CA SER A 108 -0.75 1.43 8.00
C SER A 108 -1.08 -0.07 8.10
N LEU A 109 -0.41 -0.75 9.04
CA LEU A 109 -0.64 -2.17 9.28
C LEU A 109 -2.01 -2.44 9.88
N LEU A 110 -2.51 -1.58 10.77
CA LEU A 110 -3.87 -1.69 11.29
C LEU A 110 -4.90 -1.67 10.15
N PHE A 111 -4.74 -0.79 9.16
CA PHE A 111 -5.60 -0.75 7.98
C PHE A 111 -5.49 -2.02 7.13
N ILE A 112 -4.27 -2.45 6.80
CA ILE A 112 -4.02 -3.66 5.99
C ILE A 112 -4.61 -4.90 6.67
N PHE A 113 -4.29 -5.12 7.94
CA PHE A 113 -4.78 -6.30 8.66
C PHE A 113 -6.28 -6.29 8.89
N SER A 114 -6.86 -5.12 9.21
CA SER A 114 -8.32 -5.01 9.35
C SER A 114 -9.04 -5.34 8.04
N SER A 115 -8.50 -4.85 6.92
CA SER A 115 -9.02 -5.14 5.59
C SER A 115 -8.91 -6.63 5.24
N LEU A 116 -7.72 -7.22 5.39
CA LEU A 116 -7.47 -8.63 5.07
C LEU A 116 -8.26 -9.57 5.98
N TRP A 117 -8.45 -9.22 7.25
CA TRP A 117 -9.26 -10.00 8.18
C TRP A 117 -10.72 -10.09 7.75
N ILE A 118 -11.30 -8.96 7.35
CA ILE A 118 -12.68 -8.90 6.85
C ILE A 118 -12.78 -9.67 5.53
N LEU A 119 -11.83 -9.45 4.62
CA LEU A 119 -11.82 -10.11 3.32
C LEU A 119 -11.68 -11.63 3.45
N SER A 120 -10.87 -12.11 4.41
CA SER A 120 -10.69 -13.53 4.70
C SER A 120 -11.92 -14.21 5.32
N LYS A 121 -12.87 -13.46 5.88
CA LYS A 121 -14.09 -14.01 6.48
C LYS A 121 -15.27 -14.09 5.51
N ASN A 122 -15.20 -13.35 4.41
CA ASN A 122 -16.30 -13.22 3.47
C ASN A 122 -15.90 -13.93 2.17
N ASP A 123 -16.80 -14.74 1.63
CA ASP A 123 -16.56 -15.45 0.38
C ASP A 123 -16.74 -14.47 -0.79
N ILE A 124 -15.64 -13.90 -1.28
CA ILE A 124 -15.61 -12.89 -2.35
C ILE A 124 -15.90 -13.50 -3.74
N THR A 125 -16.23 -14.80 -3.80
CA THR A 125 -16.41 -15.57 -5.04
C THR A 125 -17.49 -15.00 -5.96
N GLU A 126 -18.45 -14.25 -5.42
CA GLU A 126 -19.48 -13.55 -6.20
C GLU A 126 -19.12 -12.09 -6.55
N CYS A 127 -17.90 -11.61 -6.23
CA CYS A 127 -17.49 -10.21 -6.28
C CYS A 127 -18.46 -9.26 -5.57
N ILE A 128 -19.12 -9.72 -4.50
CA ILE A 128 -19.96 -8.86 -3.67
C ILE A 128 -19.04 -7.90 -2.91
N PHE A 129 -19.39 -6.62 -2.87
CA PHE A 129 -18.66 -5.64 -2.07
C PHE A 129 -19.05 -5.75 -0.59
N ILE A 130 -18.08 -5.54 0.30
CA ILE A 130 -18.29 -5.56 1.74
C ILE A 130 -18.43 -4.13 2.22
N ASP A 131 -19.50 -3.81 2.97
CA ASP A 131 -19.75 -2.47 3.53
C ASP A 131 -19.71 -2.43 5.06
N GLN A 132 -19.16 -3.47 5.69
CA GLN A 132 -19.08 -3.65 7.14
C GLN A 132 -17.65 -3.48 7.68
N GLY A 133 -17.53 -3.21 8.99
CA GLY A 133 -16.23 -3.04 9.66
C GLY A 133 -15.48 -1.83 9.15
N VAL A 134 -14.19 -1.97 8.82
CA VAL A 134 -13.39 -0.83 8.31
C VAL A 134 -13.92 -0.32 6.95
N TYR A 135 -14.56 -1.18 6.16
CA TYR A 135 -15.19 -0.81 4.90
C TYR A 135 -16.41 0.09 5.08
N ALA A 136 -17.02 0.15 6.26
CA ALA A 136 -18.12 1.10 6.52
C ALA A 136 -17.63 2.58 6.51
N TYR A 137 -16.34 2.81 6.73
CA TYR A 137 -15.75 4.15 6.86
C TYR A 137 -14.87 4.54 5.66
N ILE A 138 -14.10 3.58 5.13
CA ILE A 138 -13.18 3.78 4.01
C ILE A 138 -13.40 2.64 3.02
N ARG A 139 -13.63 2.95 1.74
CA ARG A 139 -13.89 1.94 0.71
C ARG A 139 -12.67 1.08 0.38
N HIS A 140 -11.48 1.69 0.43
CA HIS A 140 -10.22 1.07 0.02
C HIS A 140 -9.18 1.05 1.16
N PRO A 141 -9.49 0.42 2.32
CA PRO A 141 -8.64 0.46 3.49
C PRO A 141 -7.31 -0.29 3.25
N TYR A 142 -7.32 -1.34 2.43
CA TYR A 142 -6.10 -2.04 2.01
C TYR A 142 -5.12 -1.11 1.27
N TYR A 143 -5.62 -0.41 0.24
CA TYR A 143 -4.80 0.50 -0.57
C TYR A 143 -4.31 1.70 0.24
N LEU A 144 -5.16 2.27 1.10
CA LEU A 144 -4.76 3.31 2.04
C LEU A 144 -3.65 2.82 2.97
N GLY A 145 -3.81 1.62 3.51
CA GLY A 145 -2.80 0.99 4.35
C GLY A 145 -1.48 0.77 3.59
N LEU A 146 -1.50 0.25 2.37
CA LEU A 146 -0.28 0.12 1.55
C LEU A 146 0.38 1.48 1.29
N PHE A 147 -0.41 2.50 0.93
CA PHE A 147 0.10 3.83 0.69
C PHE A 147 0.80 4.43 1.93
N LEU A 148 0.16 4.31 3.09
CA LEU A 148 0.74 4.74 4.37
C LEU A 148 1.98 3.92 4.76
N LEU A 149 2.00 2.62 4.44
CA LEU A 149 3.14 1.75 4.74
C LEU A 149 4.40 2.22 4.02
N TYR A 150 4.30 2.54 2.73
CA TYR A 150 5.42 3.08 1.97
C TYR A 150 5.92 4.42 2.52
N ILE A 151 5.01 5.35 2.82
CA ILE A 151 5.38 6.66 3.40
C ILE A 151 6.06 6.48 4.76
N GLY A 152 5.52 5.59 5.59
CA GLY A 152 6.06 5.27 6.91
C GLY A 152 7.47 4.69 6.82
N ILE A 153 7.73 3.78 5.88
CA ILE A 153 9.08 3.23 5.64
C ILE A 153 10.07 4.33 5.26
N CYS A 154 9.71 5.23 4.34
CA CYS A 154 10.57 6.35 3.97
C CYS A 154 10.90 7.27 5.17
N PHE A 155 9.92 7.53 6.04
CA PHE A 155 10.16 8.28 7.27
C PHE A 155 11.01 7.50 8.27
N MET A 156 10.86 6.18 8.39
CA MET A 156 11.73 5.35 9.24
C MET A 156 13.20 5.35 8.79
N LEU A 157 13.48 5.72 7.54
CA LEU A 157 14.83 5.96 7.03
C LEU A 157 15.32 7.39 7.19
N GLY A 158 14.49 8.27 7.76
CA GLY A 158 14.79 9.68 7.88
C GLY A 158 14.79 10.42 6.54
N SER A 159 14.18 9.86 5.50
CA SER A 159 14.16 10.45 4.15
C SER A 159 12.79 11.04 3.81
N VAL A 160 12.62 12.33 4.15
CA VAL A 160 11.41 13.09 3.79
C VAL A 160 11.29 13.26 2.27
N CYS A 161 12.42 13.44 1.58
CA CYS A 161 12.45 13.55 0.12
C CYS A 161 11.93 12.28 -0.55
N SER A 162 12.35 11.09 -0.07
CA SER A 162 11.84 9.82 -0.57
C SER A 162 10.32 9.70 -0.35
N ALA A 163 9.82 10.12 0.82
CA ALA A 163 8.39 10.09 1.09
C ALA A 163 7.59 10.98 0.13
N ILE A 164 8.08 12.18 -0.17
CA ILE A 164 7.45 13.10 -1.13
C ILE A 164 7.43 12.46 -2.53
N ILE A 165 8.57 11.94 -3.00
CA ILE A 165 8.68 11.29 -4.31
C ILE A 165 7.72 10.08 -4.38
N ALA A 166 7.68 9.26 -3.33
CA ALA A 166 6.79 8.11 -3.23
C ALA A 166 5.32 8.54 -3.31
N ILE A 167 4.92 9.61 -2.62
CA ILE A 167 3.55 10.15 -2.71
C ILE A 167 3.22 10.51 -4.16
N PHE A 168 4.12 11.18 -4.88
CA PHE A 168 3.86 11.57 -6.27
C PHE A 168 3.78 10.39 -7.24
N ILE A 169 4.64 9.38 -7.07
CA ILE A 169 4.66 8.21 -7.97
C ILE A 169 3.49 7.25 -7.65
N LEU A 170 3.24 7.00 -6.37
CA LEU A 170 2.26 6.00 -5.95
C LEU A 170 0.83 6.51 -6.06
N LYS A 171 0.57 7.82 -5.88
CA LYS A 171 -0.81 8.36 -5.91
C LYS A 171 -1.52 7.99 -7.21
N ASP A 172 -0.86 8.15 -8.36
CA ASP A 172 -1.51 8.01 -9.66
C ASP A 172 -1.81 6.54 -9.93
N ARG A 173 -0.87 5.66 -9.57
CA ARG A 173 -1.06 4.20 -9.64
C ARG A 173 -2.16 3.69 -8.74
N VAL A 174 -2.17 4.11 -7.47
CA VAL A 174 -3.21 3.66 -6.54
C VAL A 174 -4.59 4.14 -6.98
N ILE A 175 -4.67 5.35 -7.52
CA ILE A 175 -5.93 5.87 -8.08
C ILE A 175 -6.39 5.07 -9.30
N GLU A 176 -5.48 4.77 -10.23
CA GLU A 176 -5.75 3.93 -11.41
C GLU A 176 -6.35 2.58 -10.98
N TYR A 177 -5.71 1.87 -10.04
CA TYR A 177 -6.22 0.61 -9.50
C TYR A 177 -7.59 0.74 -8.84
N ILE A 178 -7.82 1.79 -8.04
CA ILE A 178 -9.11 2.02 -7.39
C ILE A 178 -10.20 2.27 -8.42
N LEU A 179 -9.93 3.06 -9.46
CA LEU A 179 -10.92 3.36 -10.50
C LEU A 179 -11.28 2.13 -11.33
N GLU A 180 -10.28 1.32 -11.69
CA GLU A 180 -10.50 0.02 -12.35
C GLU A 180 -11.37 -0.90 -11.49
N GLU A 181 -11.03 -1.07 -10.22
CA GLU A 181 -11.80 -1.92 -9.30
C GLU A 181 -13.23 -1.40 -9.09
N GLU A 182 -13.41 -0.10 -8.88
CA GLU A 182 -14.73 0.51 -8.74
C GLU A 182 -15.57 0.38 -10.01
N SER A 183 -14.95 0.42 -11.20
CA SER A 183 -15.67 0.26 -12.47
C SER A 183 -16.27 -1.15 -12.59
N LEU A 184 -15.49 -2.18 -12.25
CA LEU A 184 -15.92 -3.58 -12.25
C LEU A 184 -17.01 -3.83 -11.20
N LEU A 185 -16.88 -3.23 -10.01
CA LEU A 185 -17.87 -3.35 -8.94
C LEU A 185 -19.20 -2.68 -9.29
N VAL A 186 -19.18 -1.53 -9.97
CA VAL A 186 -20.39 -0.85 -10.45
C VAL A 186 -21.08 -1.63 -11.56
N GLU A 187 -20.30 -2.20 -12.49
CA GLU A 187 -20.84 -3.03 -13.58
C GLU A 187 -21.56 -4.26 -13.03
N LYS A 188 -20.96 -4.93 -12.04
CA LYS A 188 -21.50 -6.17 -11.47
C LYS A 188 -22.59 -5.93 -10.41
N HIS A 189 -22.50 -4.84 -9.64
CA HIS A 189 -23.40 -4.56 -8.51
C HIS A 189 -23.86 -3.10 -8.49
N LYS A 190 -25.05 -2.81 -9.02
CA LYS A 190 -25.62 -1.44 -8.99
C LYS A 190 -25.77 -0.85 -7.58
N SER A 191 -25.93 -1.70 -6.55
CA SER A 191 -25.97 -1.29 -5.15
C SER A 191 -24.66 -0.65 -4.66
N TYR A 192 -23.54 -0.91 -5.34
CA TYR A 192 -22.24 -0.28 -5.06
C TYR A 192 -22.29 1.24 -5.21
N ILE A 193 -23.14 1.78 -6.10
CA ILE A 193 -23.28 3.22 -6.30
C ILE A 193 -23.70 3.92 -5.00
N LYS A 194 -24.68 3.35 -4.27
CA LYS A 194 -25.15 3.89 -2.99
C LYS A 194 -24.06 3.83 -1.92
N TYR A 195 -23.27 2.76 -1.92
CA TYR A 195 -22.12 2.64 -1.02
C TYR A 195 -21.04 3.68 -1.33
N ARG A 196 -20.74 3.91 -2.61
CA ARG A 196 -19.78 4.91 -3.09
C ARG A 196 -20.16 6.33 -2.70
N GLU A 197 -21.45 6.65 -2.67
CA GLU A 197 -21.98 7.95 -2.24
C GLU A 197 -21.85 8.15 -0.72
N ARG A 198 -22.01 7.07 0.06
CA ARG A 198 -22.00 7.13 1.53
C ARG A 198 -20.60 7.12 2.15
N VAL A 199 -19.67 6.37 1.56
CA VAL A 199 -18.38 6.02 2.21
C VAL A 199 -17.21 6.66 1.47
N TYR A 200 -16.25 7.23 2.19
CA TYR A 200 -15.07 7.87 1.59
C TYR A 200 -14.14 6.85 0.90
N SER A 201 -13.55 7.21 -0.24
CA SER A 201 -12.66 6.31 -0.99
C SER A 201 -11.43 5.88 -0.18
N GLY A 202 -10.91 6.77 0.67
CA GLY A 202 -9.61 6.62 1.34
C GLY A 202 -8.53 7.55 0.77
N ILE A 203 -8.73 8.07 -0.44
CA ILE A 203 -7.81 8.96 -1.16
C ILE A 203 -8.54 10.27 -1.53
N PRO A 204 -7.85 11.44 -1.55
CA PRO A 204 -8.51 12.73 -1.78
C PRO A 204 -9.36 12.75 -3.05
N THR A 205 -10.68 12.93 -2.87
CA THR A 205 -11.71 12.87 -3.92
C THR A 205 -11.55 13.93 -5.00
N ARG A 206 -10.90 15.07 -4.71
CA ARG A 206 -10.58 16.11 -5.71
C ARG A 206 -9.69 15.60 -6.84
N ILE A 207 -8.86 14.58 -6.59
CA ILE A 207 -8.01 13.99 -7.61
C ILE A 207 -8.84 13.04 -8.49
N LEU A 208 -9.72 12.25 -7.87
CA LEU A 208 -10.64 11.32 -8.55
C LEU A 208 -11.63 12.04 -9.47
N SER A 209 -12.20 13.18 -9.03
CA SER A 209 -13.12 13.97 -9.87
C SER A 209 -12.44 14.57 -11.10
N LYS A 210 -11.17 14.95 -10.98
CA LYS A 210 -10.40 15.56 -12.06
C LYS A 210 -10.10 14.54 -13.16
N ILE A 211 -9.68 13.33 -12.78
CA ILE A 211 -9.38 12.24 -13.73
C ILE A 211 -10.65 11.80 -14.47
N LYS A 212 -11.77 11.63 -13.75
CA LYS A 212 -13.06 11.28 -14.37
C LYS A 212 -13.52 12.33 -15.40
N SER A 213 -13.27 13.61 -15.14
CA SER A 213 -13.55 14.68 -16.11
C SER A 213 -12.65 14.60 -17.35
N THR A 214 -11.37 14.25 -17.17
CA THR A 214 -10.42 14.09 -18.27
C THR A 214 -10.75 12.88 -19.15
N ASP A 215 -11.12 11.74 -18.58
CA ASP A 215 -11.49 10.54 -19.35
C ASP A 215 -12.82 10.71 -20.11
N SER A 216 -13.78 11.43 -19.51
CA SER A 216 -15.02 11.80 -20.20
C SER A 216 -14.77 12.77 -21.37
N PHE A 217 -13.78 13.66 -21.24
CA PHE A 217 -13.41 14.60 -22.28
C PHE A 217 -12.68 13.90 -23.44
N VAL A 218 -11.76 12.98 -23.14
CA VAL A 218 -11.02 12.22 -24.14
C VAL A 218 -11.94 11.25 -24.90
N SER A 219 -12.84 10.55 -24.22
CA SER A 219 -13.82 9.64 -24.85
C SER A 219 -14.85 10.38 -25.72
N THR A 220 -15.24 11.60 -25.35
CA THR A 220 -16.07 12.47 -26.21
C THR A 220 -15.31 12.89 -27.47
N PHE A 221 -14.00 13.13 -27.38
CA PHE A 221 -13.17 13.52 -28.53
C PHE A 221 -12.87 12.36 -29.50
N THR A 222 -12.75 11.13 -29.01
CA THR A 222 -12.57 9.95 -29.87
C THR A 222 -13.85 9.49 -30.57
N LEU A 223 -15.03 9.87 -30.07
CA LEU A 223 -16.32 9.61 -30.74
C LEU A 223 -16.71 10.65 -31.80
N ILE A 224 -15.95 11.75 -31.91
CA ILE A 224 -16.19 12.84 -32.90
C ILE A 224 -15.28 12.67 -34.14
N LYS A 225 -14.61 11.54 -34.30
CA LYS A 225 -13.75 11.23 -35.45
C LYS A 225 -14.26 10.01 -36.21
#